data_AF-A0A2V6SJU2-F1
#
_entry.id   AF-A0A2V6SJU2-F1
#
_cell.length_a   1.000
_cell.length_b   1.000
_cell.length_c   1.000
_cell.angle_alpha   90.00
_cell.angle_beta   90.00
_cell.angle_gamma   90.00
#
_symmetry.space_group_name_H-M   'P 1'
#
loop_
_entity.id
_entity.type
_entity.pdbx_description
1 polymer ?
#
loop_
_entity_poly.entity_id
_entity_poly.type
_entity_poly.pdbx_seq_one_letter_code
_entity_poly.pdbx_strand_id
1 'polypeptide(L)' 'MDDATQSLVLTLRASGTDLAKLIEFCARRRPPVVYVADAAVTAWEQRAPAAWQAARQWLERHHITIRTL' A
#
# COMPACT_ATOMS: atom_id res chain seq x y z
N MET A 1 7.21 13.56 -3.10
CA MET A 1 7.16 12.11 -3.34
C MET A 1 8.28 11.82 -4.31
N ASP A 2 9.12 10.82 -4.05
CA ASP A 2 10.28 10.50 -4.90
C ASP A 2 9.88 9.66 -6.11
N ASP A 3 10.78 9.57 -7.09
CA ASP A 3 10.55 8.83 -8.34
C ASP A 3 10.25 7.35 -8.07
N ALA A 4 10.92 6.74 -7.09
CA ALA A 4 10.71 5.36 -6.71
C ALA A 4 9.27 5.10 -6.20
N THR A 5 8.73 6.00 -5.38
CA THR A 5 7.34 5.92 -4.92
C THR A 5 6.36 6.18 -6.06
N GLN A 6 6.68 7.10 -6.98
CA GLN A 6 5.84 7.35 -8.16
C GLN A 6 5.75 6.13 -9.07
N SER A 7 6.88 5.47 -9.37
CA SER A 7 6.89 4.23 -10.13
C SER A 7 6.06 3.15 -9.46
N LEU A 8 6.20 2.98 -8.14
CA LEU A 8 5.39 2.04 -7.37
C LEU A 8 3.89 2.34 -7.52
N VAL A 9 3.48 3.60 -7.33
CA VAL A 9 2.06 3.99 -7.46
C VAL A 9 1.51 3.66 -8.84
N LEU A 10 2.27 3.88 -9.92
CA LEU A 10 1.85 3.52 -11.27
C LEU A 10 1.66 2.00 -11.43
N THR A 11 2.59 1.20 -10.92
CA THR A 11 2.47 -0.26 -10.90
C THR A 11 1.24 -0.71 -10.11
N LEU A 12 0.99 -0.11 -8.95
CA LEU A 12 -0.16 -0.46 -8.11
C LEU A 12 -1.50 -0.07 -8.78
N ARG A 13 -1.56 1.05 -9.51
CA ARG A 13 -2.77 1.42 -10.26
C ARG A 13 -3.14 0.38 -11.31
N ALA A 14 -2.15 -0.23 -11.96
CA ALA A 14 -2.38 -1.29 -12.95
C ALA A 14 -3.00 -2.56 -12.34
N SER A 15 -2.86 -2.77 -11.02
CA SER A 15 -3.47 -3.93 -10.33
C SER A 15 -4.99 -3.83 -10.15
N GLY A 16 -5.59 -2.65 -10.39
CA GLY A 16 -7.04 -2.43 -10.20
C GLY A 16 -7.49 -2.45 -8.74
N THR A 17 -6.56 -2.42 -7.78
CA THR A 17 -6.84 -2.31 -6.35
C THR A 17 -6.70 -0.87 -5.84
N ASP A 18 -7.15 -0.62 -4.62
CA ASP A 18 -6.98 0.64 -3.89
C ASP A 18 -5.60 0.80 -3.24
N LEU A 19 -4.66 -0.15 -3.44
CA LEU A 19 -3.29 -0.07 -2.93
C LEU A 19 -2.55 1.22 -3.36
N ALA A 20 -2.78 1.68 -4.58
CA ALA A 20 -2.18 2.93 -5.06
C ALA A 20 -2.60 4.13 -4.17
N LYS A 21 -3.89 4.19 -3.81
CA LYS A 21 -4.43 5.26 -2.96
C LYS A 21 -3.86 5.18 -1.55
N LEU A 22 -3.70 3.97 -1.03
CA LEU A 22 -3.05 3.73 0.26
C LEU A 22 -1.62 4.28 0.28
N ILE A 23 -0.81 3.96 -0.72
CA ILE A 23 0.58 4.43 -0.79
C ILE A 23 0.66 5.95 -1.01
N GLU A 24 -0.19 6.53 -1.87
CA GLU A 24 -0.28 7.98 -2.03
C GLU A 24 -0.63 8.69 -0.71
N PHE A 25 -1.59 8.14 0.04
CA PHE A 25 -1.95 8.65 1.36
C PHE A 25 -0.76 8.59 2.32
N CYS A 26 -0.09 7.44 2.41
CA CYS A 26 1.05 7.23 3.30
C CYS A 26 2.25 8.10 2.92
N ALA A 27 2.54 8.25 1.62
CA ALA A 27 3.63 9.08 1.14
C ALA A 27 3.44 10.56 1.49
N ARG A 28 2.18 11.02 1.48
CA ARG A 28 1.82 12.40 1.80
C ARG A 28 1.74 12.67 3.31
N ARG A 29 1.15 11.75 4.07
CA ARG A 29 0.85 11.96 5.50
C ARG A 29 1.89 11.36 6.45
N ARG A 30 2.64 10.36 5.99
CA ARG A 30 3.62 9.58 6.77
C ARG A 30 3.11 9.18 8.16
N PRO A 31 1.92 8.58 8.26
CA PRO A 31 1.42 8.14 9.56
C PRO A 31 2.30 6.97 10.07
N PRO A 32 2.51 6.85 11.40
CA PRO A 32 3.23 5.70 11.95
C PRO A 32 2.41 4.40 11.85
N VAL A 33 1.08 4.52 11.80
CA VAL A 33 0.14 3.39 11.73
C VAL A 33 -0.99 3.71 10.75
N VAL A 34 -1.38 2.73 9.94
CA VAL A 34 -2.57 2.77 9.10
C VAL A 34 -3.50 1.63 9.47
N TYR A 35 -4.75 1.97 9.71
CA TYR A 35 -5.81 1.00 9.96
C TYR A 35 -6.53 0.67 8.66
N VAL A 36 -6.67 -0.62 8.36
CA VAL A 36 -7.34 -1.15 7.17
C VAL A 36 -8.35 -2.21 7.59
N ALA A 37 -9.45 -2.37 6.87
CA ALA A 37 -10.36 -3.47 7.15
C ALA A 37 -9.69 -4.81 6.84
N ASP A 38 -9.88 -5.83 7.68
CA ASP A 38 -9.34 -7.18 7.42
C ASP A 38 -9.77 -7.75 6.05
N ALA A 39 -11.02 -7.47 5.67
CA ALA A 39 -11.55 -7.83 4.35
C ALA A 39 -10.79 -7.19 3.17
N ALA A 40 -10.24 -5.98 3.35
CA ALA A 40 -9.44 -5.33 2.33
C ALA A 40 -8.08 -6.02 2.16
N VAL A 41 -7.43 -6.39 3.28
CA VAL A 41 -6.18 -7.17 3.25
C VAL A 41 -6.39 -8.50 2.55
N THR A 42 -7.43 -9.23 2.94
CA THR A 42 -7.80 -10.49 2.29
C THR A 42 -8.03 -10.31 0.78
N ALA A 43 -8.73 -9.24 0.38
CA ALA A 43 -8.96 -8.96 -1.03
C ALA A 43 -7.67 -8.64 -1.79
N TRP A 44 -6.72 -7.91 -1.19
CA TRP A 44 -5.41 -7.63 -1.81
C TRP A 44 -4.57 -8.90 -1.98
N GLU A 45 -4.54 -9.75 -0.95
CA GLU A 45 -3.82 -11.03 -0.98
C GLU A 45 -4.35 -11.97 -2.06
N GLN A 46 -5.66 -12.01 -2.26
CA GLN A 46 -6.28 -12.87 -3.26
C GLN A 46 -6.20 -12.30 -4.67
N ARG A 47 -6.47 -11.01 -4.85
CA ARG A 47 -6.67 -10.41 -6.18
C ARG A 47 -5.39 -9.84 -6.78
N ALA A 48 -4.46 -9.39 -5.95
CA ALA A 48 -3.22 -8.77 -6.41
C ALA A 48 -2.04 -9.05 -5.44
N PRO A 49 -1.68 -10.33 -5.20
CA PRO A 49 -0.68 -10.70 -4.19
C PRO A 49 0.68 -10.02 -4.41
N ALA A 50 1.14 -9.91 -5.66
CA ALA A 50 2.40 -9.25 -5.98
C ALA A 50 2.35 -7.73 -5.72
N ALA A 51 1.24 -7.08 -6.06
CA ALA A 51 1.04 -5.65 -5.79
C ALA A 51 0.97 -5.39 -4.28
N TRP A 52 0.28 -6.27 -3.55
CA TRP A 52 0.21 -6.21 -2.10
C TRP A 52 1.58 -6.34 -1.45
N GLN A 53 2.38 -7.32 -1.87
CA GLN A 53 3.73 -7.51 -1.37
C GLN A 53 4.61 -6.27 -1.62
N ALA A 54 4.54 -5.67 -2.82
CA ALA A 54 5.28 -4.45 -3.13
C ALA A 54 4.85 -3.26 -2.24
N ALA A 55 3.55 -3.11 -2.00
CA ALA A 55 3.02 -2.10 -1.09
C ALA A 55 3.50 -2.32 0.36
N ARG A 56 3.45 -3.56 0.87
CA ARG A 56 3.96 -3.91 2.21
C ARG A 56 5.44 -3.58 2.38
N GLN A 57 6.27 -3.93 1.42
CA GLN A 57 7.71 -3.64 1.46
C GLN A 57 7.99 -2.13 1.46
N TRP A 58 7.17 -1.34 0.77
CA TRP A 58 7.30 0.11 0.80
C TRP A 58 6.92 0.64 2.19
N LEU A 59 5.80 0.20 2.76
CA LEU A 59 5.35 0.63 4.08
C LEU A 59 6.37 0.30 5.18
N GLU A 60 6.95 -0.90 5.15
CA GLU A 60 7.99 -1.33 6.07
C GLU A 60 9.24 -0.44 5.98
N ARG A 61 9.72 -0.16 4.76
CA ARG A 61 10.85 0.76 4.53
C ARG A 61 10.61 2.18 5.04
N HIS A 62 9.36 2.60 5.12
CA HIS A 62 8.97 3.91 5.66
C HIS A 62 8.54 3.87 7.12
N HIS A 63 8.75 2.73 7.81
CA HIS A 63 8.35 2.53 9.21
C HIS A 63 6.85 2.77 9.46
N ILE A 64 6.01 2.44 8.48
CA ILE A 64 4.56 2.56 8.56
C ILE A 64 3.97 1.18 8.85
N THR A 65 3.30 1.04 9.99
CA THR A 65 2.69 -0.23 10.40
C THR A 65 1.25 -0.33 9.90
N ILE A 66 0.88 -1.45 9.29
CA ILE A 66 -0.53 -1.76 9.03
C ILE A 66 -1.14 -2.47 10.24
N ARG A 67 -2.34 -2.04 10.62
CA ARG A 67 -3.21 -2.72 11.58
C ARG A 67 -4.54 -3.02 10.93
N THR A 68 -5.06 -4.22 11.14
CA THR A 68 -6.40 -4.57 10.69
C THR A 68 -7.45 -4.16 11.74
N LEU A 69 -8.64 -3.79 11.26
CA LEU A 69 -9.86 -3.57 12.03
C LEU A 69 -10.88 -4.66 11.72
#